data_AF-G0VF14-F1
#
_entry.id   AF-G0VF14-F1
#
_cell.length_a   1.000
_cell.length_b   1.000
_cell.length_c   1.000
_cell.angle_alpha   90.00
_cell.angle_beta   90.00
_cell.angle_gamma   90.00
#
_symmetry.space_group_name_H-M   'P 1'
#
loop_
_entity.id
_entity.type
_entity.pdbx_description
1 polymer ?
#
loop_
_entity_poly.entity_id
_entity_poly.type
_entity_poly.pdbx_seq_one_letter_code
_entity_poly.pdbx_strand_id
1 'polypeptide(L)'
;MKLQFVLSALLAATSLTSATPFNQLYKRQANGTVNGTSPSGSNASNATNGTSGAGGAGGVGGAGGAGGAGGAGGGTGQLKVIVTGGEVPISVTSNPNVSITTLFNSSSILNITQLYQVAGECNSTLSNDSFQGVVIVGNKPSLEGLGFLTNIVLNTNKSVVVTNNAVNGIAVASDKNSSSRGTLVIGNKNVVYSGLFPPWSVPVGVWDGQVVHWFYEACEPVLTAHNSTLRTQFQNFTNVNAISNSSSPVVPIVFEATVSNSLIQTLGSSLQGLVVISSQGSNTTTSSVSLSNVNFPVVFAQDFGKIGFIRNTSIPTNAISAGYLTPVQAQILLSVAIANNVNSTESLKMLYP
;
A
#
# COMPACT_ATOMS: atom_id res chain seq x y z
N MET A 1 2.24 35.19 21.21
CA MET A 1 2.10 33.94 21.99
C MET A 1 0.75 33.24 21.82
N LYS A 2 -0.41 33.92 21.82
CA LYS A 2 -1.72 33.24 21.68
C LYS A 2 -2.02 32.65 20.29
N LEU A 3 -1.49 33.24 19.20
CA LEU A 3 -1.72 32.76 17.83
C LEU A 3 -0.99 31.45 17.50
N GLN A 4 0.22 31.27 18.05
CA GLN A 4 1.01 30.04 17.85
C GLN A 4 0.35 28.82 18.49
N PHE A 5 -0.27 28.99 19.67
CA PHE A 5 -1.04 27.94 20.34
C PHE A 5 -2.33 27.58 19.59
N VAL A 6 -3.01 28.56 19.00
CA VAL A 6 -4.21 28.30 18.20
C VAL A 6 -3.85 27.58 16.89
N LEU A 7 -2.72 27.93 16.25
CA LEU A 7 -2.30 27.30 15.00
C LEU A 7 -1.73 25.88 15.21
N SER A 8 -1.01 25.64 16.31
CA SER A 8 -0.53 24.30 16.67
C SER A 8 -1.67 23.41 17.19
N ALA A 9 -2.68 23.95 17.87
CA ALA A 9 -3.91 23.21 18.20
C ALA A 9 -4.77 22.93 16.96
N LEU A 10 -4.85 23.86 16.00
CA LEU A 10 -5.53 23.64 14.73
C LEU A 10 -4.77 22.64 13.85
N LEU A 11 -3.43 22.61 13.90
CA LEU A 11 -2.62 21.62 13.18
C LEU A 11 -2.58 20.24 13.87
N ALA A 12 -2.59 20.18 15.19
CA ALA A 12 -2.80 18.94 15.95
C ALA A 12 -4.24 18.40 15.77
N ALA A 13 -5.20 19.30 15.56
CA ALA A 13 -6.53 18.92 15.08
C ALA A 13 -6.48 18.51 13.59
N THR A 14 -5.56 19.04 12.77
CA THR A 14 -5.40 18.60 11.37
C THR A 14 -4.58 17.34 11.16
N SER A 15 -3.73 16.95 12.13
CA SER A 15 -3.13 15.61 12.19
C SER A 15 -4.13 14.57 12.71
N LEU A 16 -5.24 15.01 13.28
CA LEU A 16 -6.44 14.22 13.59
C LEU A 16 -7.55 14.34 12.52
N THR A 17 -7.49 15.31 11.60
CA THR A 17 -8.33 15.29 10.40
C THR A 17 -7.69 14.38 9.37
N SER A 18 -8.38 13.29 9.09
CA SER A 18 -8.35 12.67 7.77
C SER A 18 -8.30 13.76 6.70
N ALA A 19 -7.25 13.80 5.88
CA ALA A 19 -7.34 14.47 4.60
C ALA A 19 -8.44 13.73 3.81
N THR A 20 -9.67 14.21 3.94
CA THR A 20 -10.78 13.75 3.10
C THR A 20 -10.53 14.30 1.70
N PRO A 21 -10.35 13.48 0.66
CA PRO A 21 -10.20 13.98 -0.70
C PRO A 21 -11.53 14.50 -1.31
N PHE A 22 -12.54 14.81 -0.49
CA PHE A 22 -13.86 15.18 -0.99
C PHE A 22 -14.15 16.65 -0.76
N ASN A 23 -13.98 17.45 -1.80
CA ASN A 23 -14.90 18.54 -2.05
C ASN A 23 -15.96 18.03 -3.06
N GLN A 24 -17.21 17.89 -2.61
CA GLN A 24 -18.34 17.37 -3.38
C GLN A 24 -18.87 18.36 -4.45
N LEU A 25 -18.00 19.14 -5.11
CA LEU A 25 -18.44 20.17 -6.07
C LEU A 25 -18.12 19.87 -7.53
N TYR A 26 -17.54 18.72 -7.85
CA TYR A 26 -17.53 18.21 -9.24
C TYR A 26 -17.87 16.72 -9.29
N LYS A 27 -19.15 16.40 -9.06
CA LYS A 27 -19.74 15.21 -9.69
C LYS A 27 -19.72 15.45 -11.21
N ARG A 28 -18.76 14.88 -11.93
CA ARG A 28 -19.06 14.45 -13.30
C ARG A 28 -19.90 13.19 -13.16
N GLN A 29 -21.22 13.34 -13.28
CA GLN A 29 -22.07 12.27 -13.77
C GLN A 29 -21.40 11.73 -15.05
N ALA A 30 -21.09 10.44 -15.08
CA ALA A 30 -20.90 9.75 -16.34
C ALA A 30 -22.29 9.62 -17.00
N ASN A 31 -22.78 10.73 -17.57
CA ASN A 31 -23.80 10.67 -18.60
C ASN A 31 -23.05 10.62 -19.93
N GLY A 32 -22.93 9.42 -20.48
CA GLY A 32 -22.27 9.15 -21.74
C GLY A 32 -23.04 8.08 -22.48
N THR A 33 -24.10 8.51 -23.16
CA THR A 33 -24.75 7.81 -24.27
C THR A 33 -23.69 7.27 -25.21
N VAL A 34 -23.51 5.94 -25.28
CA VAL A 34 -22.75 5.33 -26.37
C VAL A 34 -23.75 4.96 -27.44
N ASN A 35 -23.87 5.86 -28.41
CA ASN A 35 -24.55 5.62 -29.67
C ASN A 35 -23.76 4.53 -30.40
N GLY A 36 -24.47 3.48 -30.83
CA GLY A 36 -23.88 2.36 -31.52
C GLY A 36 -23.42 2.74 -32.92
N THR A 37 -22.22 2.28 -33.27
CA THR A 37 -21.91 1.90 -34.66
C THR A 37 -20.99 0.69 -34.59
N SER A 38 -21.59 -0.45 -34.93
CA SER A 38 -20.94 -1.73 -35.18
C SER A 38 -20.11 -1.65 -36.47
N PRO A 39 -19.00 -2.41 -36.56
CA PRO A 39 -18.67 -3.06 -37.82
C PRO A 39 -18.83 -4.58 -37.67
N SER A 40 -19.76 -5.09 -38.44
CA SER A 40 -20.04 -6.49 -38.73
C SER A 40 -19.06 -7.10 -39.74
N GLY A 41 -18.75 -8.39 -39.56
CA GLY A 41 -18.22 -9.32 -40.57
C GLY A 41 -16.70 -9.35 -40.69
N SER A 42 -15.99 -10.49 -40.74
CA SER A 42 -16.40 -11.85 -41.07
C SER A 42 -15.21 -12.82 -40.88
N ASN A 43 -15.55 -14.09 -40.67
CA ASN A 43 -14.76 -15.32 -40.88
C ASN A 43 -13.91 -15.87 -39.72
N ALA A 44 -14.46 -16.95 -39.17
CA ALA A 44 -13.77 -18.04 -38.52
C ALA A 44 -12.91 -18.84 -39.51
N SER A 45 -11.70 -19.24 -39.08
CA SER A 45 -11.05 -20.48 -39.53
C SER A 45 -9.75 -20.76 -38.75
N ASN A 46 -9.69 -21.97 -38.17
CA ASN A 46 -8.52 -22.81 -37.92
C ASN A 46 -7.20 -22.17 -37.45
N ALA A 47 -6.86 -22.40 -36.17
CA ALA A 47 -5.47 -22.50 -35.75
C ALA A 47 -5.09 -23.99 -35.64
N THR A 48 -4.46 -24.52 -36.70
CA THR A 48 -3.79 -25.81 -36.70
C THR A 48 -2.35 -25.60 -37.16
N ASN A 49 -1.41 -26.12 -36.38
CA ASN A 49 -0.01 -26.47 -36.71
C ASN A 49 0.91 -25.44 -37.39
N GLY A 50 2.04 -25.17 -36.73
CA GLY A 50 3.22 -24.55 -37.32
C GLY A 50 4.47 -24.85 -36.49
N THR A 51 5.01 -26.05 -36.66
CA THR A 51 6.36 -26.47 -36.23
C THR A 51 7.42 -26.08 -37.26
N SER A 52 8.69 -26.00 -36.78
CA SER A 52 9.98 -25.85 -37.49
C SER A 52 10.30 -24.46 -38.04
N GLY A 53 11.50 -23.87 -37.91
CA GLY A 53 12.86 -24.19 -37.45
C GLY A 53 13.72 -22.94 -37.82
N ALA A 54 15.00 -22.72 -37.56
CA ALA A 54 16.09 -23.37 -36.83
C ALA A 54 17.28 -22.35 -36.82
N GLY A 55 18.23 -22.51 -35.88
CA GLY A 55 19.62 -22.01 -35.94
C GLY A 55 19.93 -20.77 -35.09
N GLY A 56 20.94 -20.72 -34.22
CA GLY A 56 21.97 -21.66 -33.76
C GLY A 56 22.65 -21.04 -32.52
N ALA A 57 22.89 -21.80 -31.45
CA ALA A 57 24.17 -22.42 -31.06
C ALA A 57 25.06 -21.55 -30.14
N GLY A 58 25.29 -22.05 -28.92
CA GLY A 58 26.26 -21.52 -27.95
C GLY A 58 25.92 -21.92 -26.51
N GLY A 59 26.18 -23.16 -26.14
CA GLY A 59 25.78 -23.74 -24.86
C GLY A 59 26.69 -23.45 -23.68
N VAL A 60 26.18 -23.71 -22.49
CA VAL A 60 26.88 -24.36 -21.36
C VAL A 60 25.83 -25.11 -20.55
N GLY A 61 26.03 -26.41 -20.39
CA GLY A 61 25.17 -27.28 -19.59
C GLY A 61 25.40 -27.09 -18.09
N GLY A 62 24.48 -27.59 -17.29
CA GLY A 62 24.70 -27.68 -15.86
C GLY A 62 23.45 -27.94 -15.04
N ALA A 63 23.21 -29.23 -14.79
CA ALA A 63 22.58 -29.80 -13.60
C ALA A 63 21.11 -29.44 -13.30
N GLY A 64 20.30 -30.50 -13.24
CA GLY A 64 19.03 -30.47 -12.55
C GLY A 64 19.26 -30.09 -11.08
N GLY A 65 18.60 -29.01 -10.66
CA GLY A 65 18.40 -28.70 -9.26
C GLY A 65 17.01 -29.16 -8.88
N ALA A 66 16.93 -30.25 -8.13
CA ALA A 66 15.79 -30.51 -7.25
C ALA A 66 15.67 -29.32 -6.28
N GLY A 67 14.84 -28.34 -6.65
CA GLY A 67 14.60 -27.14 -5.87
C GLY A 67 13.56 -27.43 -4.79
N GLY A 68 14.07 -27.86 -3.63
CA GLY A 68 13.47 -27.85 -2.30
C GLY A 68 11.95 -27.75 -2.19
N ALA A 69 11.35 -28.81 -1.65
CA ALA A 69 10.13 -28.71 -0.86
C ALA A 69 10.37 -27.71 0.29
N GLY A 70 10.16 -26.42 0.02
CA GLY A 70 10.05 -25.38 1.04
C GLY A 70 8.71 -25.58 1.73
N GLY A 71 8.77 -26.05 2.97
CA GLY A 71 7.66 -26.38 3.87
C GLY A 71 6.28 -25.89 3.44
N ALA A 72 5.52 -26.78 2.82
CA ALA A 72 4.08 -26.65 2.74
C ALA A 72 3.51 -26.76 4.17
N GLY A 73 3.41 -25.63 4.86
CA GLY A 73 2.49 -25.44 5.97
C GLY A 73 1.04 -25.46 5.48
N GLY A 74 0.66 -26.50 4.73
CA GLY A 74 -0.70 -26.79 4.31
C GLY A 74 -1.42 -27.53 5.42
N GLY A 75 -1.50 -26.94 6.60
CA GLY A 75 -2.49 -27.33 7.59
C GLY A 75 -3.82 -26.67 7.26
N THR A 76 -4.93 -27.29 7.63
CA THR A 76 -6.25 -26.66 7.77
C THR A 76 -6.20 -25.61 8.88
N GLY A 77 -5.36 -24.59 8.73
CA GLY A 77 -5.09 -23.58 9.72
C GLY A 77 -6.26 -22.62 9.84
N GLN A 78 -6.49 -22.11 11.04
CA GLN A 78 -7.53 -21.11 11.25
C GLN A 78 -7.12 -19.80 10.55
N LEU A 79 -8.12 -19.02 10.15
CA LEU A 79 -7.91 -17.64 9.73
C LEU A 79 -8.26 -16.69 10.87
N LYS A 80 -7.47 -15.63 11.03
CA LYS A 80 -7.83 -14.53 11.93
C LYS A 80 -8.45 -13.40 11.11
N VAL A 81 -9.63 -12.96 11.51
CA VAL A 81 -10.28 -11.77 10.97
C VAL A 81 -10.10 -10.64 11.97
N ILE A 82 -9.38 -9.60 11.58
CA ILE A 82 -9.15 -8.39 12.36
C ILE A 82 -10.05 -7.30 11.81
N VAL A 83 -11.01 -6.87 12.61
CA VAL A 83 -12.03 -5.89 12.21
C VAL A 83 -11.62 -4.50 12.70
N THR A 84 -11.58 -3.58 11.75
CA THR A 84 -11.27 -2.15 11.91
C THR A 84 -12.38 -1.24 11.38
N GLY A 85 -13.26 -1.80 10.56
CA GLY A 85 -14.39 -1.17 9.88
C GLY A 85 -14.86 -2.11 8.75
N GLY A 86 -15.76 -1.65 7.89
CA GLY A 86 -16.25 -2.46 6.76
C GLY A 86 -17.30 -3.51 7.16
N GLU A 87 -17.49 -4.52 6.30
CA GLU A 87 -18.59 -5.47 6.39
C GLU A 87 -18.12 -6.84 6.88
N VAL A 88 -18.74 -7.32 7.98
CA VAL A 88 -18.53 -8.67 8.53
C VAL A 88 -19.90 -9.34 8.66
N PRO A 89 -20.32 -10.16 7.68
CA PRO A 89 -21.59 -10.87 7.74
C PRO A 89 -21.64 -11.92 8.86
N ILE A 90 -22.84 -12.22 9.36
CA ILE A 90 -23.06 -13.22 10.42
C ILE A 90 -22.50 -14.60 10.03
N SER A 91 -22.56 -14.96 8.74
CA SER A 91 -22.00 -16.23 8.24
C SER A 91 -20.51 -16.43 8.55
N VAL A 92 -19.74 -15.33 8.64
CA VAL A 92 -18.33 -15.36 9.03
C VAL A 92 -18.19 -15.60 10.53
N THR A 93 -19.03 -14.97 11.34
CA THR A 93 -19.00 -15.11 12.81
C THR A 93 -19.33 -16.52 13.30
N SER A 94 -20.09 -17.29 12.51
CA SER A 94 -20.45 -18.68 12.82
C SER A 94 -19.44 -19.72 12.31
N ASN A 95 -18.36 -19.30 11.63
CA ASN A 95 -17.40 -20.24 11.04
C ASN A 95 -16.36 -20.71 12.07
N PRO A 96 -16.27 -22.02 12.39
CA PRO A 96 -15.34 -22.54 13.41
C PRO A 96 -13.86 -22.43 13.02
N ASN A 97 -13.56 -22.23 11.73
CA ASN A 97 -12.19 -22.06 11.22
C ASN A 97 -11.76 -20.59 11.19
N VAL A 98 -12.58 -19.68 11.73
CA VAL A 98 -12.33 -18.25 11.75
C VAL A 98 -12.36 -17.73 13.18
N SER A 99 -11.27 -17.11 13.61
CA SER A 99 -11.22 -16.33 14.86
C SER A 99 -11.37 -14.85 14.54
N ILE A 100 -12.24 -14.14 15.25
CA ILE A 100 -12.49 -12.71 14.99
C ILE A 100 -12.00 -11.88 16.18
N THR A 101 -11.21 -10.84 15.91
CA THR A 101 -10.92 -9.74 16.84
C THR A 101 -11.43 -8.45 16.23
N THR A 102 -12.18 -7.65 16.99
CA THR A 102 -12.49 -6.26 16.60
C THR A 102 -11.57 -5.33 17.37
N LEU A 103 -10.69 -4.62 16.66
CA LEU A 103 -9.83 -3.60 17.27
C LEU A 103 -10.56 -2.26 17.34
N PHE A 104 -11.27 -1.91 16.27
CA PHE A 104 -12.06 -0.69 16.18
C PHE A 104 -13.15 -0.82 15.11
N ASN A 105 -14.10 0.10 15.10
CA ASN A 105 -15.17 0.18 14.10
C ASN A 105 -15.23 1.59 13.52
N SER A 106 -14.23 1.93 12.70
CA SER A 106 -14.10 3.26 12.10
C SER A 106 -14.76 3.31 10.73
N SER A 107 -15.49 4.40 10.46
CA SER A 107 -15.92 4.79 9.10
C SER A 107 -14.95 5.74 8.40
N SER A 108 -14.00 6.31 9.14
CA SER A 108 -13.01 7.29 8.66
C SER A 108 -11.66 6.64 8.42
N ILE A 109 -10.80 7.27 7.60
CA ILE A 109 -9.45 6.77 7.33
C ILE A 109 -8.68 6.54 8.63
N LEU A 110 -7.97 5.41 8.72
CA LEU A 110 -7.16 5.09 9.89
C LEU A 110 -5.87 5.90 9.91
N ASN A 111 -5.50 6.41 11.09
CA ASN A 111 -4.23 7.09 11.27
C ASN A 111 -3.08 6.08 11.48
N ILE A 112 -1.83 6.56 11.40
CA ILE A 112 -0.65 5.68 11.47
C ILE A 112 -0.58 4.87 12.78
N THR A 113 -1.00 5.42 13.92
CA THR A 113 -1.07 4.67 15.19
C THR A 113 -2.05 3.51 15.11
N GLN A 114 -3.25 3.73 14.56
CA GLN A 114 -4.24 2.67 14.33
C GLN A 114 -3.73 1.62 13.35
N LEU A 115 -3.04 2.03 12.28
CA LEU A 115 -2.44 1.10 11.34
C LEU A 115 -1.38 0.20 12.03
N TYR A 116 -0.55 0.75 12.93
CA TYR A 116 0.40 -0.02 13.72
C TYR A 116 -0.25 -0.97 14.73
N GLN A 117 -1.38 -0.59 15.34
CA GLN A 117 -2.15 -1.50 16.21
C GLN A 117 -2.63 -2.74 15.43
N VAL A 118 -3.09 -2.55 14.20
CA VAL A 118 -3.46 -3.66 13.31
C VAL A 118 -2.26 -4.52 12.97
N ALA A 119 -1.13 -3.90 12.64
CA ALA A 119 0.11 -4.62 12.36
C ALA A 119 0.60 -5.46 13.55
N GLY A 120 0.48 -4.93 14.77
CA GLY A 120 0.80 -5.64 16.01
C GLY A 120 -0.04 -6.91 16.20
N GLU A 121 -1.36 -6.80 16.06
CA GLU A 121 -2.29 -7.95 16.13
C GLU A 121 -2.02 -8.96 15.00
N CYS A 122 -1.75 -8.48 13.78
CA CYS A 122 -1.37 -9.34 12.66
C CYS A 122 -0.09 -10.11 12.98
N ASN A 123 0.96 -9.44 13.44
CA ASN A 123 2.24 -10.06 13.72
C ASN A 123 2.12 -11.12 14.83
N SER A 124 1.40 -10.80 15.92
CA SER A 124 1.12 -11.77 16.99
C SER A 124 0.39 -13.01 16.47
N THR A 125 -0.58 -12.82 15.57
CA THR A 125 -1.32 -13.92 14.95
C THR A 125 -0.45 -14.74 14.01
N LEU A 126 0.31 -14.08 13.14
CA LEU A 126 1.11 -14.72 12.09
C LEU A 126 2.29 -15.51 12.66
N SER A 127 2.79 -15.13 13.86
CA SER A 127 3.77 -15.91 14.62
C SER A 127 3.21 -17.22 15.20
N ASN A 128 1.90 -17.43 15.22
CA ASN A 128 1.27 -18.67 15.66
C ASN A 128 0.99 -19.59 14.48
N ASP A 129 1.53 -20.82 14.53
CA ASP A 129 1.40 -21.81 13.45
C ASP A 129 0.01 -22.42 13.30
N SER A 130 -0.87 -22.21 14.28
CA SER A 130 -2.29 -22.56 14.17
C SER A 130 -3.03 -21.71 13.14
N PHE A 131 -2.50 -20.51 12.83
CA PHE A 131 -3.07 -19.61 11.85
C PHE A 131 -2.34 -19.70 10.51
N GLN A 132 -3.11 -19.93 9.43
CA GLN A 132 -2.57 -19.94 8.07
C GLN A 132 -2.43 -18.53 7.46
N GLY A 133 -3.15 -17.55 8.01
CA GLY A 133 -3.18 -16.19 7.49
C GLY A 133 -4.12 -15.27 8.26
N VAL A 134 -4.14 -14.02 7.83
CA VAL A 134 -4.92 -12.94 8.45
C VAL A 134 -5.73 -12.20 7.38
N VAL A 135 -6.98 -11.88 7.74
CA VAL A 135 -7.88 -11.01 6.99
C VAL A 135 -8.12 -9.75 7.78
N ILE A 136 -7.76 -8.60 7.23
CA ILE A 136 -7.98 -7.29 7.83
C ILE A 136 -9.20 -6.68 7.15
N VAL A 137 -10.28 -6.49 7.90
CA VAL A 137 -11.52 -5.89 7.40
C VAL A 137 -11.53 -4.43 7.82
N GLY A 138 -11.49 -3.52 6.84
CA GLY A 138 -11.46 -2.08 7.07
C GLY A 138 -12.45 -1.31 6.20
N ASN A 139 -12.65 -0.03 6.52
CA ASN A 139 -13.42 0.83 5.64
C ASN A 139 -12.68 1.09 4.32
N LYS A 140 -13.42 1.41 3.26
CA LYS A 140 -12.87 1.65 1.92
C LYS A 140 -11.73 2.70 1.90
N PRO A 141 -11.85 3.86 2.59
CA PRO A 141 -10.76 4.84 2.63
C PRO A 141 -9.45 4.33 3.22
N SER A 142 -9.47 3.29 4.07
CA SER A 142 -8.28 2.80 4.76
C SER A 142 -7.58 1.65 4.05
N LEU A 143 -8.16 1.07 2.98
CA LEU A 143 -7.61 -0.13 2.35
C LEU A 143 -6.21 0.09 1.78
N GLU A 144 -5.95 1.25 1.19
CA GLU A 144 -4.63 1.61 0.67
C GLU A 144 -3.60 1.70 1.79
N GLY A 145 -3.91 2.42 2.87
CA GLY A 145 -2.99 2.59 3.99
C GLY A 145 -2.74 1.30 4.78
N LEU A 146 -3.80 0.50 4.99
CA LEU A 146 -3.69 -0.83 5.59
C LEU A 146 -2.83 -1.75 4.71
N GLY A 147 -3.16 -1.86 3.42
CA GLY A 147 -2.44 -2.70 2.47
C GLY A 147 -0.96 -2.35 2.38
N PHE A 148 -0.65 -1.06 2.34
CA PHE A 148 0.71 -0.57 2.20
C PHE A 148 1.52 -0.73 3.50
N LEU A 149 0.98 -0.31 4.65
CA LEU A 149 1.69 -0.45 5.92
C LEU A 149 2.01 -1.91 6.21
N THR A 150 1.02 -2.81 6.13
CA THR A 150 1.23 -4.21 6.49
C THR A 150 2.22 -4.89 5.57
N ASN A 151 2.32 -4.46 4.31
CA ASN A 151 3.34 -4.97 3.39
C ASN A 151 4.75 -4.50 3.80
N ILE A 152 4.88 -3.29 4.35
CA ILE A 152 6.15 -2.78 4.87
C ILE A 152 6.53 -3.44 6.19
N VAL A 153 5.62 -3.51 7.17
CA VAL A 153 6.01 -3.87 8.55
C VAL A 153 5.92 -5.37 8.84
N LEU A 154 5.12 -6.14 8.10
CA LEU A 154 5.04 -7.58 8.31
C LEU A 154 6.12 -8.29 7.50
N ASN A 155 6.83 -9.20 8.16
CA ASN A 155 7.82 -10.07 7.54
C ASN A 155 7.32 -11.52 7.63
N THR A 156 6.46 -11.91 6.68
CA THR A 156 5.84 -13.24 6.67
C THR A 156 5.59 -13.73 5.24
N ASN A 157 5.57 -15.04 5.07
CA ASN A 157 5.11 -15.71 3.86
C ASN A 157 3.64 -16.16 3.94
N LYS A 158 3.03 -16.10 5.14
CA LYS A 158 1.61 -16.43 5.33
C LYS A 158 0.72 -15.40 4.65
N SER A 159 -0.52 -15.80 4.35
CA SER A 159 -1.45 -14.94 3.64
C SER A 159 -1.89 -13.75 4.50
N VAL A 160 -1.82 -12.54 3.94
CA VAL A 160 -2.33 -11.31 4.55
C VAL A 160 -3.22 -10.60 3.54
N VAL A 161 -4.51 -10.49 3.86
CA VAL A 161 -5.50 -9.91 2.94
C VAL A 161 -6.23 -8.76 3.61
N VAL A 162 -6.18 -7.59 2.99
CA VAL A 162 -6.93 -6.39 3.38
C VAL A 162 -8.18 -6.29 2.51
N THR A 163 -9.33 -6.09 3.12
CA THR A 163 -10.63 -6.05 2.43
C THR A 163 -11.58 -5.11 3.14
N ASN A 164 -12.64 -4.69 2.45
CA ASN A 164 -13.79 -4.07 3.11
C ASN A 164 -14.98 -5.01 3.31
N ASN A 165 -14.84 -6.28 2.89
CA ASN A 165 -15.83 -7.32 3.09
C ASN A 165 -15.13 -8.63 3.49
N ALA A 166 -15.46 -9.15 4.67
CA ALA A 166 -14.81 -10.31 5.27
C ALA A 166 -14.93 -11.58 4.42
N VAL A 167 -16.05 -11.79 3.72
CA VAL A 167 -16.27 -13.00 2.90
C VAL A 167 -15.25 -13.07 1.77
N ASN A 168 -15.07 -11.95 1.07
CA ASN A 168 -14.10 -11.84 -0.01
C ASN A 168 -12.66 -12.05 0.49
N GLY A 169 -12.32 -11.44 1.63
CA GLY A 169 -10.99 -11.55 2.21
C GLY A 169 -10.66 -12.96 2.67
N ILE A 170 -11.63 -13.66 3.28
CA ILE A 170 -11.49 -15.06 3.70
C ILE A 170 -11.28 -15.95 2.48
N ALA A 171 -12.06 -15.80 1.42
CA ALA A 171 -11.90 -16.61 0.22
C ALA A 171 -10.48 -16.49 -0.37
N VAL A 172 -9.93 -15.27 -0.43
CA VAL A 172 -8.57 -15.04 -0.92
C VAL A 172 -7.51 -15.55 0.05
N ALA A 173 -7.68 -15.33 1.37
CA ALA A 173 -6.72 -15.76 2.38
C ALA A 173 -6.70 -17.28 2.59
N SER A 174 -7.81 -17.95 2.27
CA SER A 174 -7.92 -19.40 2.29
C SER A 174 -7.23 -20.08 1.09
N ASP A 175 -7.02 -19.36 -0.01
CA ASP A 175 -6.35 -19.92 -1.19
C ASP A 175 -4.86 -20.15 -0.92
N LYS A 176 -4.38 -21.37 -1.18
CA LYS A 176 -2.98 -21.75 -0.95
C LYS A 176 -1.98 -20.90 -1.74
N ASN A 177 -2.39 -20.36 -2.89
CA ASN A 177 -1.51 -19.58 -3.75
C ASN A 177 -1.51 -18.10 -3.36
N SER A 178 -2.22 -17.71 -2.29
CA SER A 178 -2.17 -16.34 -1.75
C SER A 178 -0.90 -16.05 -0.94
N SER A 179 -0.26 -17.09 -0.40
CA SER A 179 1.00 -17.02 0.32
C SER A 179 2.14 -16.47 -0.54
N SER A 180 3.15 -15.85 0.10
CA SER A 180 4.34 -15.28 -0.56
C SER A 180 4.06 -14.20 -1.63
N ARG A 181 2.91 -13.52 -1.56
CA ARG A 181 2.57 -12.37 -2.42
C ARG A 181 2.69 -11.01 -1.72
N GLY A 182 3.20 -11.00 -0.49
CA GLY A 182 3.07 -9.87 0.43
C GLY A 182 1.61 -9.66 0.85
N THR A 183 1.28 -8.44 1.31
CA THR A 183 -0.13 -8.11 1.58
C THR A 183 -0.91 -7.97 0.27
N LEU A 184 -2.11 -8.53 0.24
CA LEU A 184 -3.07 -8.41 -0.85
C LEU A 184 -4.22 -7.49 -0.45
N VAL A 185 -4.83 -6.79 -1.41
CA VAL A 185 -6.01 -5.95 -1.20
C VAL A 185 -7.12 -6.42 -2.14
N ILE A 186 -8.32 -6.65 -1.61
CA ILE A 186 -9.52 -6.99 -2.38
C ILE A 186 -10.66 -6.01 -2.07
N GLY A 187 -11.22 -5.42 -3.13
CA GLY A 187 -12.37 -4.52 -3.04
C GLY A 187 -13.68 -5.16 -3.50
N ASN A 188 -14.72 -4.34 -3.67
CA ASN A 188 -16.09 -4.78 -4.02
C ASN A 188 -16.26 -5.50 -5.37
N LYS A 189 -15.27 -5.44 -6.27
CA LYS A 189 -15.34 -6.11 -7.58
C LYS A 189 -14.67 -7.48 -7.61
N ASN A 190 -14.30 -8.00 -6.44
CA ASN A 190 -13.57 -9.24 -6.25
C ASN A 190 -12.21 -9.31 -6.97
N VAL A 191 -11.70 -8.18 -7.44
CA VAL A 191 -10.37 -8.08 -8.02
C VAL A 191 -9.36 -7.94 -6.90
N VAL A 192 -8.30 -8.74 -6.99
CA VAL A 192 -7.20 -8.78 -6.03
C VAL A 192 -6.05 -7.95 -6.56
N TYR A 193 -5.51 -7.07 -5.73
CA TYR A 193 -4.37 -6.21 -6.00
C TYR A 193 -3.26 -6.48 -4.99
N SER A 194 -2.02 -6.12 -5.34
CA SER A 194 -0.96 -6.05 -4.32
C SER A 194 -1.18 -4.84 -3.42
N GLY A 195 -1.02 -5.01 -2.12
CA GLY A 195 -1.05 -3.93 -1.14
C GLY A 195 0.13 -2.95 -1.25
N LEU A 196 1.19 -3.29 -2.02
CA LEU A 196 2.25 -2.33 -2.33
C LEU A 196 1.75 -1.18 -3.21
N PHE A 197 0.87 -1.50 -4.16
CA PHE A 197 0.38 -0.54 -5.13
C PHE A 197 -1.01 -0.04 -4.72
N PRO A 198 -1.44 1.11 -5.24
CA PRO A 198 -2.81 1.55 -5.05
C PRO A 198 -3.80 0.48 -5.52
N PRO A 199 -4.91 0.24 -4.80
CA PRO A 199 -5.83 -0.90 -5.01
C PRO A 199 -6.69 -0.79 -6.29
N TRP A 200 -6.23 -0.03 -7.28
CA TRP A 200 -6.79 0.14 -8.62
C TRP A 200 -5.71 0.11 -9.71
N SER A 201 -4.49 -0.31 -9.35
CA SER A 201 -3.36 -0.48 -10.26
C SER A 201 -3.48 -1.84 -11.00
N VAL A 202 -2.37 -2.55 -11.16
CA VAL A 202 -2.30 -3.85 -11.84
C VAL A 202 -2.93 -4.93 -10.96
N PRO A 203 -4.01 -5.59 -11.41
CA PRO A 203 -4.61 -6.68 -10.67
C PRO A 203 -3.70 -7.90 -10.71
N VAL A 204 -3.63 -8.65 -9.61
CA VAL A 204 -2.85 -9.89 -9.49
C VAL A 204 -3.72 -11.14 -9.51
N GLY A 205 -5.03 -10.98 -9.33
CA GLY A 205 -6.00 -12.06 -9.43
C GLY A 205 -7.44 -11.57 -9.33
N VAL A 206 -8.38 -12.52 -9.37
CA VAL A 206 -9.81 -12.27 -9.23
C VAL A 206 -10.48 -13.45 -8.52
N TRP A 207 -11.43 -13.18 -7.65
CA TRP A 207 -12.29 -14.20 -7.04
C TRP A 207 -13.65 -14.22 -7.74
N ASP A 208 -14.02 -15.35 -8.34
CA ASP A 208 -15.26 -15.49 -9.10
C ASP A 208 -16.49 -15.85 -8.23
N GLY A 209 -16.31 -15.95 -6.91
CA GLY A 209 -17.33 -16.41 -5.97
C GLY A 209 -17.15 -17.88 -5.53
N GLN A 210 -16.27 -18.63 -6.20
CA GLN A 210 -15.95 -20.02 -5.89
C GLN A 210 -14.43 -20.23 -5.77
N VAL A 211 -13.67 -19.75 -6.74
CA VAL A 211 -12.23 -19.98 -6.87
C VAL A 211 -11.50 -18.65 -7.10
N VAL A 212 -10.27 -18.57 -6.59
CA VAL A 212 -9.37 -17.44 -6.84
C VAL A 212 -8.51 -17.77 -8.06
N HIS A 213 -8.61 -16.95 -9.09
CA HIS A 213 -7.79 -17.04 -10.30
C HIS A 213 -6.65 -16.04 -10.20
N TRP A 214 -5.41 -16.51 -10.28
CA TRP A 214 -4.22 -15.68 -10.23
C TRP A 214 -3.70 -15.42 -11.64
N PHE A 215 -3.34 -14.17 -11.94
CA PHE A 215 -2.79 -13.79 -13.25
C PHE A 215 -1.28 -13.98 -13.34
N TYR A 216 -0.61 -14.10 -12.19
CA TYR A 216 0.84 -14.23 -12.07
C TYR A 216 1.18 -15.28 -11.03
N GLU A 217 2.37 -15.87 -11.16
CA GLU A 217 2.96 -16.70 -10.09
C GLU A 217 3.11 -15.91 -8.79
N ALA A 218 3.18 -16.62 -7.67
CA ALA A 218 3.38 -15.99 -6.37
C ALA A 218 4.78 -15.37 -6.31
N CYS A 219 4.85 -14.06 -6.05
CA CYS A 219 6.09 -13.33 -5.89
C CYS A 219 5.94 -12.18 -4.91
N GLU A 220 7.02 -11.88 -4.19
CA GLU A 220 7.08 -10.75 -3.28
C GLU A 220 7.26 -9.44 -4.05
N PRO A 221 6.60 -8.35 -3.63
CA PRO A 221 6.81 -7.05 -4.22
C PRO A 221 8.25 -6.54 -4.01
N VAL A 222 8.87 -5.99 -5.06
CA VAL A 222 10.29 -5.60 -5.06
C VAL A 222 10.68 -4.69 -3.88
N LEU A 223 9.81 -3.76 -3.47
CA LEU A 223 10.09 -2.86 -2.35
C LEU A 223 10.21 -3.59 -0.99
N THR A 224 9.47 -4.69 -0.82
CA THR A 224 9.30 -5.38 0.47
C THR A 224 9.85 -6.81 0.48
N ALA A 225 10.36 -7.27 -0.67
CA ALA A 225 10.99 -8.57 -0.84
C ALA A 225 12.16 -8.77 0.13
N HIS A 226 12.45 -10.01 0.52
CA HIS A 226 13.49 -10.34 1.49
C HIS A 226 14.89 -9.78 1.15
N ASN A 227 15.21 -9.64 -0.14
CA ASN A 227 16.47 -9.09 -0.63
C ASN A 227 16.40 -7.59 -1.00
N SER A 228 15.30 -6.91 -0.70
CA SER A 228 15.13 -5.48 -0.96
C SER A 228 16.04 -4.62 -0.09
N THR A 229 16.29 -3.38 -0.52
CA THR A 229 16.98 -2.36 0.28
C THR A 229 16.31 -2.17 1.65
N LEU A 230 14.98 -2.17 1.68
CA LEU A 230 14.19 -2.02 2.91
C LEU A 230 14.49 -3.16 3.89
N ARG A 231 14.55 -4.41 3.42
CA ARG A 231 14.81 -5.57 4.29
C ARG A 231 16.28 -5.74 4.67
N THR A 232 17.20 -5.36 3.79
CA THR A 232 18.64 -5.63 3.98
C THR A 232 19.36 -4.49 4.70
N GLN A 233 19.01 -3.23 4.43
CA GLN A 233 19.68 -2.05 5.00
C GLN A 233 18.86 -1.37 6.11
N PHE A 234 17.55 -1.59 6.17
CA PHE A 234 16.64 -0.95 7.14
C PHE A 234 15.82 -1.98 7.94
N GLN A 235 16.54 -2.94 8.55
CA GLN A 235 15.95 -4.12 9.21
C GLN A 235 14.93 -3.80 10.32
N ASN A 236 15.04 -2.61 10.93
CA ASN A 236 14.13 -2.14 11.96
C ASN A 236 12.71 -1.83 11.46
N PHE A 237 12.48 -1.74 10.14
CA PHE A 237 11.15 -1.46 9.57
C PHE A 237 10.12 -2.56 9.86
N THR A 238 10.56 -3.75 10.25
CA THR A 238 9.68 -4.86 10.68
C THR A 238 9.23 -4.74 12.14
N ASN A 239 9.65 -3.69 12.85
CA ASN A 239 9.22 -3.44 14.22
C ASN A 239 7.78 -2.89 14.25
N VAL A 240 6.81 -3.78 14.47
CA VAL A 240 5.38 -3.44 14.64
C VAL A 240 5.08 -2.64 15.92
N ASN A 241 6.06 -2.42 16.79
CA ASN A 241 5.94 -1.64 18.02
C ASN A 241 6.68 -0.29 17.94
N ALA A 242 7.10 0.15 16.75
CA ALA A 242 7.87 1.40 16.59
C ALA A 242 7.13 2.65 17.12
N ILE A 243 5.79 2.68 16.96
CA ILE A 243 4.95 3.82 17.39
C ILE A 243 4.31 3.62 18.77
N SER A 244 4.26 2.41 19.33
CA SER A 244 3.64 2.20 20.65
C SER A 244 4.45 2.83 21.80
N ASN A 245 5.73 3.13 21.56
CA ASN A 245 6.66 3.69 22.56
C ASN A 245 7.10 5.13 22.25
N SER A 246 6.59 5.74 21.18
CA SER A 246 6.98 7.07 20.71
C SER A 246 5.74 7.90 20.34
N SER A 247 5.85 9.23 20.40
CA SER A 247 4.81 10.10 19.84
C SER A 247 4.73 9.85 18.33
N SER A 248 3.53 9.54 17.84
CA SER A 248 3.27 9.30 16.42
C SER A 248 3.90 10.38 15.54
N PRO A 249 4.68 10.02 14.49
CA PRO A 249 5.28 10.99 13.60
C PRO A 249 4.26 11.95 12.98
N VAL A 250 4.52 13.26 13.07
CA VAL A 250 3.67 14.28 12.44
C VAL A 250 4.17 14.53 11.02
N VAL A 251 3.48 13.91 10.06
CA VAL A 251 3.78 13.99 8.62
C VAL A 251 2.52 14.38 7.85
N PRO A 252 2.23 15.68 7.64
CA PRO A 252 1.06 16.11 6.88
C PRO A 252 1.26 15.95 5.37
N ILE A 253 0.14 15.87 4.65
CA ILE A 253 0.07 15.95 3.18
C ILE A 253 -0.49 17.32 2.82
N VAL A 254 0.19 18.05 1.93
CA VAL A 254 -0.23 19.39 1.48
C VAL A 254 -0.14 19.49 -0.04
N PHE A 255 -0.94 20.37 -0.64
CA PHE A 255 -0.79 20.69 -2.06
C PHE A 255 0.36 21.67 -2.28
N GLU A 256 1.15 21.46 -3.32
CA GLU A 256 2.29 22.33 -3.68
C GLU A 256 1.91 23.81 -3.72
N ALA A 257 0.73 24.16 -4.25
CA ALA A 257 0.25 25.55 -4.31
C ALA A 257 0.14 26.24 -2.94
N THR A 258 0.04 25.47 -1.86
CA THR A 258 -0.03 25.98 -0.48
C THR A 258 1.35 26.08 0.19
N VAL A 259 2.36 25.45 -0.41
CA VAL A 259 3.71 25.41 0.14
C VAL A 259 4.45 26.69 -0.22
N SER A 260 4.89 27.40 0.81
CA SER A 260 5.74 28.58 0.68
C SER A 260 6.92 28.49 1.65
N ASN A 261 8.02 29.19 1.35
CA ASN A 261 9.20 29.24 2.22
C ASN A 261 8.82 29.68 3.66
N SER A 262 7.90 30.64 3.79
CA SER A 262 7.43 31.12 5.11
C SER A 262 6.64 30.07 5.88
N LEU A 263 5.79 29.30 5.20
CA LEU A 263 5.04 28.20 5.83
C LEU A 263 5.99 27.12 6.34
N ILE A 264 6.92 26.66 5.50
CA ILE A 264 7.90 25.64 5.88
C ILE A 264 8.76 26.08 7.07
N GLN A 265 9.25 27.33 7.05
CA GLN A 265 10.04 27.88 8.16
C GLN A 265 9.22 27.97 9.46
N THR A 266 7.94 28.33 9.37
CA THR A 266 7.06 28.46 10.53
C THR A 266 6.70 27.08 11.12
N LEU A 267 6.61 26.06 10.29
CA LEU A 267 6.20 24.70 10.69
C LEU A 267 7.36 23.80 11.13
N GLY A 268 8.63 24.17 10.85
CA GLY A 268 9.76 23.25 10.98
C GLY A 268 10.11 22.74 12.38
N SER A 269 9.61 23.38 13.44
CA SER A 269 9.74 22.83 14.80
C SER A 269 8.60 21.88 15.19
N SER A 270 7.53 21.82 14.40
CA SER A 270 6.31 21.05 14.70
C SER A 270 6.09 19.82 13.82
N LEU A 271 6.83 19.73 12.70
CA LEU A 271 6.74 18.63 11.74
C LEU A 271 7.98 17.76 11.82
N GLN A 272 7.79 16.45 11.64
CA GLN A 272 8.90 15.50 11.52
C GLN A 272 9.13 15.05 10.08
N GLY A 273 8.19 15.37 9.18
CA GLY A 273 8.29 15.18 7.75
C GLY A 273 7.16 15.91 7.04
N LEU A 274 7.22 16.02 5.71
CA LEU A 274 6.18 16.65 4.91
C LEU A 274 6.03 15.93 3.58
N VAL A 275 4.78 15.66 3.18
CA VAL A 275 4.47 15.17 1.83
C VAL A 275 3.80 16.28 1.04
N VAL A 276 4.34 16.59 -0.13
CA VAL A 276 3.85 17.63 -1.03
C VAL A 276 3.26 16.97 -2.28
N ILE A 277 1.98 17.19 -2.52
CA ILE A 277 1.32 16.80 -3.76
C ILE A 277 1.71 17.79 -4.85
N SER A 278 2.39 17.30 -5.88
CA SER A 278 2.79 18.11 -7.04
C SER A 278 1.57 18.72 -7.73
N SER A 279 1.69 19.99 -8.09
CA SER A 279 0.62 20.82 -8.67
C SER A 279 0.36 20.54 -10.14
N GLN A 280 1.34 19.97 -10.86
CA GLN A 280 1.20 19.66 -12.27
C GLN A 280 0.67 18.25 -12.44
N GLY A 281 -0.30 18.04 -13.34
CA GLY A 281 -0.70 16.71 -13.81
C GLY A 281 0.39 15.96 -14.62
N SER A 282 1.65 16.37 -14.51
CA SER A 282 2.84 15.78 -15.13
C SER A 282 3.79 15.24 -14.06
N ASN A 283 4.84 14.53 -14.49
CA ASN A 283 5.86 13.94 -13.61
C ASN A 283 6.90 14.95 -13.06
N THR A 284 6.51 16.22 -12.94
CA THR A 284 7.37 17.37 -12.61
C THR A 284 6.69 18.30 -11.61
N THR A 285 7.45 18.97 -10.74
CA THR A 285 6.95 20.08 -9.92
C THR A 285 7.28 21.45 -10.52
N THR A 286 6.54 22.49 -10.14
CA THR A 286 6.87 23.90 -10.43
C THR A 286 7.53 24.60 -9.25
N SER A 287 7.69 23.89 -8.14
CA SER A 287 8.07 24.48 -6.86
C SER A 287 9.48 25.03 -6.93
N SER A 288 9.60 26.34 -6.71
CA SER A 288 10.86 27.05 -6.52
C SER A 288 11.23 27.19 -5.04
N VAL A 289 10.57 26.40 -4.18
CA VAL A 289 10.77 26.45 -2.72
C VAL A 289 12.17 25.96 -2.38
N SER A 290 12.91 26.74 -1.61
CA SER A 290 14.25 26.35 -1.17
C SER A 290 14.15 25.53 0.10
N LEU A 291 14.68 24.30 0.05
CA LEU A 291 14.68 23.36 1.17
C LEU A 291 16.02 23.35 1.93
N SER A 292 16.93 24.27 1.63
CA SER A 292 18.28 24.29 2.21
C SER A 292 18.31 24.46 3.73
N ASN A 293 17.29 25.10 4.31
CA ASN A 293 17.20 25.40 5.75
C ASN A 293 16.11 24.57 6.46
N VAL A 294 15.68 23.47 5.84
CA VAL A 294 14.62 22.61 6.36
C VAL A 294 15.26 21.44 7.09
N ASN A 295 14.91 21.26 8.37
CA ASN A 295 15.46 20.24 9.25
C ASN A 295 14.64 18.94 9.28
N PHE A 296 13.65 18.82 8.41
CA PHE A 296 12.81 17.63 8.26
C PHE A 296 12.73 17.21 6.79
N PRO A 297 12.58 15.91 6.50
CA PRO A 297 12.46 15.40 5.13
C PRO A 297 11.18 15.88 4.44
N VAL A 298 11.32 16.29 3.18
CA VAL A 298 10.22 16.68 2.30
C VAL A 298 10.14 15.74 1.11
N VAL A 299 9.00 15.07 0.96
CA VAL A 299 8.74 14.09 -0.11
C VAL A 299 7.72 14.69 -1.07
N PHE A 300 8.06 14.73 -2.35
CA PHE A 300 7.12 15.12 -3.40
C PHE A 300 6.45 13.88 -3.98
N ALA A 301 5.12 13.87 -3.99
CA ALA A 301 4.31 12.79 -4.52
C ALA A 301 3.34 13.31 -5.59
N GLN A 302 2.81 12.40 -6.39
CA GLN A 302 1.86 12.71 -7.45
C GLN A 302 0.52 12.02 -7.22
N ASP A 303 -0.57 12.79 -7.30
CA ASP A 303 -1.94 12.30 -7.08
C ASP A 303 -2.76 12.16 -8.37
N PHE A 304 -2.16 12.49 -9.52
CA PHE A 304 -2.84 12.44 -10.82
C PHE A 304 -2.51 11.16 -11.60
N GLY A 305 -3.57 10.47 -12.04
CA GLY A 305 -3.49 9.29 -12.90
C GLY A 305 -3.63 7.96 -12.15
N LYS A 306 -3.85 6.85 -12.88
CA LYS A 306 -3.98 5.51 -12.28
C LYS A 306 -2.70 5.02 -11.61
N ILE A 307 -1.54 5.54 -12.05
CA ILE A 307 -0.22 5.38 -11.43
C ILE A 307 0.47 6.75 -11.57
N GLY A 308 0.44 7.57 -10.53
CA GLY A 308 1.19 8.81 -10.48
C GLY A 308 2.69 8.51 -10.44
N PHE A 309 3.51 9.29 -11.14
CA PHE A 309 4.96 9.16 -11.08
C PHE A 309 5.60 10.54 -11.03
N ILE A 310 6.59 10.74 -10.15
CA ILE A 310 7.39 11.96 -10.09
C ILE A 310 8.88 11.62 -10.20
N ARG A 311 9.60 12.39 -11.02
CA ARG A 311 11.03 12.15 -11.31
C ARG A 311 11.93 12.80 -10.26
N ASN A 312 13.00 12.10 -9.89
CA ASN A 312 14.07 12.65 -9.04
C ASN A 312 14.71 13.92 -9.61
N THR A 313 14.77 14.07 -10.94
CA THR A 313 15.31 15.27 -11.60
C THR A 313 14.31 16.42 -11.67
N SER A 314 13.09 16.22 -11.18
CA SER A 314 11.98 17.17 -11.31
C SER A 314 11.41 17.58 -9.96
N ILE A 315 12.27 17.53 -8.93
CA ILE A 315 11.99 17.96 -7.56
C ILE A 315 13.09 18.90 -7.07
N PRO A 316 12.83 19.78 -6.08
CA PRO A 316 13.84 20.68 -5.54
C PRO A 316 15.04 19.91 -4.96
N THR A 317 16.21 20.55 -4.97
CA THR A 317 17.40 20.02 -4.28
C THR A 317 17.08 19.78 -2.80
N ASN A 318 17.61 18.69 -2.24
CA ASN A 318 17.34 18.19 -0.88
C ASN A 318 15.90 17.70 -0.62
N ALA A 319 15.06 17.60 -1.65
CA ALA A 319 13.81 16.84 -1.58
C ALA A 319 14.02 15.35 -1.91
N ILE A 320 12.97 14.57 -1.66
CA ILE A 320 12.84 13.15 -2.00
C ILE A 320 11.68 12.99 -2.99
N SER A 321 11.87 12.20 -4.03
CA SER A 321 10.76 11.85 -4.93
C SER A 321 10.04 10.65 -4.37
N ALA A 322 8.71 10.65 -4.41
CA ALA A 322 7.91 9.47 -4.04
C ALA A 322 7.97 8.37 -5.11
N GLY A 323 8.54 8.65 -6.28
CA GLY A 323 8.53 7.74 -7.42
C GLY A 323 7.10 7.48 -7.86
N TYR A 324 6.69 6.21 -7.82
CA TYR A 324 5.33 5.75 -8.14
C TYR A 324 4.38 5.67 -6.94
N LEU A 325 4.83 6.01 -5.73
CA LEU A 325 3.97 5.97 -4.54
C LEU A 325 2.99 7.14 -4.55
N THR A 326 1.76 6.87 -4.10
CA THR A 326 0.75 7.93 -3.87
C THR A 326 1.15 8.81 -2.70
N PRO A 327 0.51 9.98 -2.53
CA PRO A 327 0.73 10.80 -1.34
C PRO A 327 0.47 10.06 -0.01
N VAL A 328 -0.53 9.17 0.03
CA VAL A 328 -0.85 8.38 1.23
C VAL A 328 0.23 7.34 1.51
N GLN A 329 0.69 6.63 0.49
CA GLN A 329 1.77 5.65 0.63
C GLN A 329 3.09 6.33 1.02
N ALA A 330 3.42 7.46 0.39
CA ALA A 330 4.59 8.26 0.74
C ALA A 330 4.53 8.76 2.19
N GLN A 331 3.37 9.23 2.64
CA GLN A 331 3.18 9.63 4.04
C GLN A 331 3.44 8.46 4.99
N ILE A 332 2.87 7.29 4.71
CA ILE A 332 3.05 6.10 5.53
C ILE A 332 4.51 5.65 5.56
N LEU A 333 5.18 5.57 4.41
CA LEU A 333 6.60 5.18 4.36
C LEU A 333 7.47 6.16 5.13
N LEU A 334 7.23 7.46 5.00
CA LEU A 334 7.94 8.49 5.77
C LEU A 334 7.68 8.35 7.27
N SER A 335 6.44 8.15 7.69
CA SER A 335 6.09 7.92 9.09
C SER A 335 6.76 6.67 9.65
N VAL A 336 6.80 5.56 8.90
CA VAL A 336 7.50 4.33 9.30
C VAL A 336 9.00 4.60 9.43
N ALA A 337 9.61 5.32 8.49
CA ALA A 337 11.03 5.65 8.52
C ALA A 337 11.38 6.50 9.76
N ILE A 338 10.61 7.56 10.02
CA ILE A 338 10.80 8.43 11.19
C ILE A 338 10.60 7.66 12.49
N ALA A 339 9.56 6.82 12.59
CA ALA A 339 9.31 5.98 13.76
C ALA A 339 10.47 5.01 14.05
N ASN A 340 11.26 4.69 13.02
CA ASN A 340 12.43 3.83 13.09
C ASN A 340 13.76 4.62 13.08
N ASN A 341 13.74 5.92 13.39
CA ASN A 341 14.90 6.81 13.42
C ASN A 341 15.67 6.91 12.09
N VAL A 342 15.00 6.69 10.96
CA VAL A 342 15.53 6.90 9.61
C VAL A 342 14.96 8.21 9.07
N ASN A 343 15.73 9.30 9.23
CA ASN A 343 15.30 10.66 8.91
C ASN A 343 16.27 11.43 8.01
N SER A 344 17.44 10.88 7.67
CA SER A 344 18.37 11.52 6.74
C SER A 344 17.84 11.44 5.30
N THR A 345 17.99 12.54 4.56
CA THR A 345 17.55 12.63 3.16
C THR A 345 18.20 11.56 2.29
N GLU A 346 19.47 11.25 2.53
CA GLU A 346 20.23 10.22 1.80
C GLU A 346 19.65 8.82 2.03
N SER A 347 19.38 8.45 3.29
CA SER A 347 18.78 7.15 3.60
C SER A 347 17.36 7.04 3.05
N LEU A 348 16.58 8.11 3.14
CA LEU A 348 15.23 8.14 2.59
C LEU A 348 15.24 8.02 1.07
N LYS A 349 16.17 8.68 0.35
CA LYS A 349 16.32 8.52 -1.11
C LYS A 349 16.60 7.08 -1.55
N MET A 350 17.17 6.24 -0.69
CA MET A 350 17.37 4.81 -0.98
C MET A 350 16.11 3.96 -0.77
N LEU A 351 15.14 4.47 0.00
CA LEU A 351 13.89 3.77 0.31
C LEU A 351 12.79 4.06 -0.72
N TYR A 352 12.76 5.27 -1.25
CA TYR A 352 11.75 5.65 -2.24
C TYR A 352 12.11 5.14 -3.64
N PRO A 353 11.12 4.60 -4.38
CA PRO A 353 11.36 3.94 -5.66
C PRO A 353 11.50 4.87 -6.88
#